data_AF-A0A8X6LYF9-F1
#
_entry.id   AF-A0A8X6LYF9-F1
#
_cell.length_a   1.000
_cell.length_b   1.000
_cell.length_c   1.000
_cell.angle_alpha   90.00
_cell.angle_beta   90.00
_cell.angle_gamma   90.00
#
_symmetry.space_group_name_H-M   'P 1'
#
loop_
_entity.id
_entity.type
_entity.pdbx_description
1 polymer ?
#
loop_
_entity_poly.entity_id
_entity_poly.type
_entity_poly.pdbx_seq_one_letter_code
_entity_poly.pdbx_strand_id
1 'polypeptide(L)'
;MIISFLIIIFTAPLQFIYWMKWIVSYAAIRLHKSFGCRKFELYDVTAKNDPYKSGLLIPEEEKRLESPFSDSHLLEALDEVYFFGVNSKSECILMRIIRIYNKMADAWIYLKLANGKTYNLRETIGYQESSDGKTFSCGKLQMHYLLPMRRWRIFYCGMLKLATSFETFNNRNT
;
A
#
# COMPACT_ATOMS: atom_id res chain seq x y z
N MET A 1 -49.40 -17.83 -3.32
CA MET A 1 -48.17 -18.04 -2.52
C MET A 1 -47.09 -17.00 -2.79
N ILE A 2 -46.69 -16.73 -4.04
CA ILE A 2 -45.62 -15.75 -4.35
C ILE A 2 -46.01 -14.31 -3.99
N ILE A 3 -47.26 -13.92 -4.24
CA ILE A 3 -47.79 -12.58 -3.95
C ILE A 3 -47.84 -12.33 -2.43
N SER A 4 -48.22 -13.33 -1.64
CA SER A 4 -48.23 -13.26 -0.18
C SER A 4 -46.82 -13.09 0.39
N PHE A 5 -45.81 -13.71 -0.24
CA PHE A 5 -44.41 -13.55 0.14
C PHE A 5 -43.89 -12.13 -0.13
N LEU A 6 -44.28 -11.53 -1.26
CA LEU A 6 -43.92 -10.14 -1.62
C LEU A 6 -44.52 -9.12 -0.64
N ILE A 7 -45.76 -9.32 -0.18
CA ILE A 7 -46.44 -8.42 0.77
C ILE A 7 -45.81 -8.50 2.16
N ILE A 8 -45.39 -9.70 2.61
CA ILE A 8 -44.70 -9.89 3.89
C ILE A 8 -43.30 -9.23 3.87
N ILE A 9 -42.59 -9.27 2.75
CA ILE A 9 -41.31 -8.58 2.57
C ILE A 9 -41.49 -7.05 2.61
N PHE A 10 -42.59 -6.53 2.06
CA PHE A 10 -42.87 -5.10 2.01
C PHE A 10 -43.43 -4.52 3.33
N THR A 11 -44.04 -5.37 4.16
CA THR A 11 -44.54 -5.03 5.52
C THR A 11 -43.55 -5.40 6.63
N ALA A 12 -42.39 -5.96 6.27
CA ALA A 12 -41.35 -6.28 7.22
C ALA A 12 -40.95 -5.00 7.97
N PRO A 13 -40.99 -5.00 9.31
CA PRO A 13 -40.63 -3.82 10.08
C PRO A 13 -39.21 -3.41 9.69
N LEU A 14 -38.96 -2.11 9.54
CA LEU A 14 -37.64 -1.56 9.18
C LEU A 14 -36.51 -2.14 10.05
N GLN A 15 -36.83 -2.54 11.28
CA GLN A 15 -35.97 -3.29 12.19
C GLN A 15 -35.54 -4.65 11.64
N PHE A 16 -36.44 -5.45 11.07
CA PHE A 16 -36.10 -6.75 10.48
C PHE A 16 -35.13 -6.60 9.30
N ILE A 17 -35.38 -5.63 8.42
CA ILE A 17 -34.48 -5.32 7.31
C ILE A 17 -33.11 -4.84 7.84
N TYR A 18 -33.10 -4.03 8.90
CA TYR A 18 -31.87 -3.59 9.56
C TYR A 18 -31.06 -4.77 10.13
N TRP A 19 -31.71 -5.69 10.86
CA TRP A 19 -31.06 -6.87 11.42
C TRP A 19 -30.55 -7.82 10.33
N MET A 20 -31.30 -8.00 9.25
CA MET A 20 -30.85 -8.79 8.10
C MET A 20 -29.62 -8.18 7.44
N LYS A 21 -29.60 -6.87 7.20
CA LYS A 21 -28.40 -6.17 6.72
C LYS A 21 -27.23 -6.34 7.67
N TRP A 22 -27.45 -6.22 8.98
CA TRP A 22 -26.42 -6.39 9.99
C TRP A 22 -25.84 -7.82 9.99
N ILE A 23 -26.70 -8.84 9.93
CA ILE A 23 -26.28 -10.25 9.85
C ILE A 23 -25.48 -10.50 8.58
N VAL A 24 -25.94 -10.00 7.43
CA VAL A 24 -25.23 -10.14 6.15
C VAL A 24 -23.88 -9.43 6.20
N SER A 25 -23.81 -8.19 6.70
CA SER A 25 -22.55 -7.46 6.85
C SER A 25 -21.61 -8.14 7.84
N TYR A 26 -22.12 -8.64 8.96
CA TYR A 26 -21.33 -9.35 9.96
C TYR A 26 -20.75 -10.66 9.38
N ALA A 27 -21.59 -11.44 8.69
CA ALA A 27 -21.16 -12.67 8.02
C ALA A 27 -20.12 -12.36 6.92
N ALA A 28 -20.37 -11.33 6.09
CA ALA A 28 -19.44 -10.91 5.05
C ALA A 28 -18.08 -10.48 5.64
N ILE A 29 -18.06 -9.67 6.70
CA ILE A 29 -16.82 -9.27 7.38
C ILE A 29 -16.10 -10.48 7.97
N ARG A 30 -16.83 -11.43 8.56
CA ARG A 30 -16.23 -12.61 9.19
C ARG A 30 -15.65 -13.57 8.15
N LEU A 31 -16.37 -13.80 7.04
CA LEU A 31 -15.87 -14.57 5.91
C LEU A 31 -14.67 -13.86 5.29
N HIS A 32 -14.75 -12.56 5.03
CA HIS A 32 -13.62 -11.79 4.52
C HIS A 32 -12.43 -11.75 5.48
N LYS A 33 -12.62 -11.82 6.80
CA LYS A 33 -11.52 -11.98 7.76
C LYS A 33 -10.91 -13.38 7.76
N SER A 34 -11.72 -14.41 7.48
CA SER A 34 -11.28 -15.80 7.42
C SER A 34 -10.58 -16.15 6.10
N PHE A 35 -11.01 -15.52 5.00
CA PHE A 35 -10.41 -15.64 3.66
C PHE A 35 -9.36 -14.55 3.39
N GLY A 36 -9.43 -13.44 4.12
CA GLY A 36 -8.45 -12.36 4.06
C GLY A 36 -7.09 -12.87 4.54
N CYS A 37 -6.05 -12.43 3.83
CA CYS A 37 -4.66 -12.84 4.02
C CYS A 37 -4.37 -13.17 5.48
N ARG A 38 -3.92 -14.41 5.72
CA ARG A 38 -3.37 -14.85 7.01
C ARG A 38 -2.50 -13.71 7.55
N LYS A 39 -2.67 -13.37 8.83
CA LYS A 39 -1.76 -12.45 9.51
C LYS A 39 -0.34 -12.81 9.12
N PHE A 40 0.48 -11.80 8.88
CA PHE A 40 1.88 -11.93 8.56
C PHE A 40 2.65 -12.50 9.77
N GLU A 41 2.49 -13.81 10.02
CA GLU A 41 3.01 -14.56 11.18
C GLU A 41 4.38 -15.17 10.84
N LEU A 42 5.32 -14.32 10.44
CA LEU A 42 6.70 -14.75 10.18
C LEU A 42 7.55 -14.84 11.44
N TYR A 43 7.25 -14.02 12.45
CA TYR A 43 8.01 -13.98 13.67
C TYR A 43 7.29 -14.69 14.81
N ASP A 44 8.05 -15.46 15.56
CA ASP A 44 7.63 -16.07 16.81
C ASP A 44 8.72 -15.84 17.85
N VAL A 45 8.48 -14.87 18.73
CA VAL A 45 9.41 -14.48 19.81
C VAL A 45 9.61 -15.63 20.81
N THR A 46 8.71 -16.61 20.82
CA THR A 46 8.76 -17.77 21.73
C THR A 46 9.49 -18.97 21.14
N ALA A 47 9.81 -18.96 19.84
CA ALA A 47 10.54 -20.03 19.18
C ALA A 47 11.99 -20.09 19.67
N LYS A 48 12.32 -21.08 20.51
CA LYS A 48 13.64 -21.17 21.18
C LYS A 48 14.81 -21.55 20.27
N ASN A 49 14.58 -22.10 19.08
CA ASN A 49 15.63 -22.65 18.20
C ASN A 49 15.44 -22.36 16.70
N ASP A 50 14.66 -21.34 16.35
CA ASP A 50 14.47 -20.96 14.93
C ASP A 50 15.00 -19.54 14.70
N PRO A 51 16.18 -19.39 14.06
CA PRO A 51 16.80 -18.09 13.87
C PRO A 51 16.01 -17.19 12.90
N TYR A 52 15.17 -17.76 12.04
CA TYR A 52 14.33 -16.99 11.12
C TYR A 52 13.11 -16.44 11.87
N LYS A 53 12.43 -17.28 12.66
CA LYS A 53 11.29 -16.84 13.48
C LYS A 53 11.67 -15.90 14.61
N SER A 54 12.87 -16.04 15.15
CA SER A 54 13.40 -15.10 16.15
C SER A 54 13.91 -13.79 15.53
N GLY A 55 13.89 -13.65 14.20
CA GLY A 55 14.34 -12.46 13.47
C GLY A 55 15.85 -12.27 13.42
N LEU A 56 16.65 -13.27 13.82
CA LEU A 56 18.11 -13.22 13.73
C LEU A 56 18.57 -13.31 12.27
N LEU A 57 17.98 -14.22 11.52
CA LEU A 57 18.15 -14.34 10.07
C LEU A 57 16.95 -13.74 9.34
N ILE A 58 17.17 -13.36 8.09
CA ILE A 58 16.14 -12.79 7.21
C ILE A 58 15.45 -13.95 6.49
N PRO A 59 14.16 -14.19 6.72
CA PRO A 59 13.36 -15.14 5.96
C PRO A 59 13.27 -14.73 4.48
N GLU A 60 13.27 -15.71 3.58
CA GLU A 60 13.12 -15.45 2.14
C GLU A 60 11.75 -14.85 1.80
N GLU A 61 10.74 -15.07 2.64
CA GLU A 61 9.42 -14.47 2.51
C GLU A 61 9.46 -12.95 2.65
N GLU A 62 10.30 -12.39 3.53
CA GLU A 62 10.49 -10.93 3.65
C GLU A 62 11.00 -10.38 2.32
N LYS A 63 12.01 -11.04 1.75
CA LYS A 63 12.58 -10.66 0.46
C LYS A 63 11.55 -10.77 -0.66
N ARG A 64 10.78 -11.86 -0.72
CA ARG A 64 9.74 -12.06 -1.74
C ARG A 64 8.68 -10.97 -1.72
N LEU A 65 8.35 -10.44 -0.54
CA LEU A 65 7.29 -9.44 -0.38
C LEU A 65 7.77 -8.01 -0.63
N GLU A 66 9.03 -7.71 -0.37
CA GLU A 66 9.59 -6.39 -0.65
C GLU A 66 10.23 -6.26 -2.03
N SER A 67 10.56 -7.37 -2.68
CA SER A 67 11.16 -7.34 -4.00
C SER A 67 10.17 -6.88 -5.05
N PRO A 68 10.62 -6.05 -6.02
CA PRO A 68 9.83 -5.77 -7.20
C PRO A 68 9.35 -7.07 -7.85
N PHE A 69 8.04 -7.19 -8.10
CA PHE A 69 7.48 -8.38 -8.75
C PHE A 69 7.88 -8.45 -10.23
N SER A 70 7.77 -9.65 -10.82
CA SER A 70 8.03 -9.86 -12.24
C SER A 70 7.04 -9.09 -13.12
N ASP A 71 7.45 -8.77 -14.35
CA ASP A 71 6.58 -8.04 -15.30
C ASP A 71 5.28 -8.79 -15.64
N SER A 72 5.27 -10.12 -15.54
CA SER A 72 4.06 -10.93 -15.67
C SER A 72 3.01 -10.63 -14.59
N HIS A 73 3.44 -10.32 -13.36
CA HIS A 73 2.56 -9.93 -12.26
C HIS A 73 1.90 -8.58 -12.54
N LEU A 74 2.61 -7.67 -13.22
CA LEU A 74 2.13 -6.32 -13.53
C LEU A 74 0.97 -6.28 -14.54
N LEU A 75 0.66 -7.41 -15.19
CA LEU A 75 -0.51 -7.53 -16.07
C LEU A 75 -1.82 -7.56 -15.28
N GLU A 76 -1.80 -8.06 -14.05
CA GLU A 76 -3.00 -8.28 -13.23
C GLU A 76 -3.02 -7.42 -11.96
N ALA A 77 -1.84 -6.93 -11.53
CA ALA A 77 -1.68 -6.19 -10.29
C ALA A 77 -0.68 -5.03 -10.44
N LEU A 78 -0.67 -4.13 -9.47
CA LEU A 78 0.31 -3.07 -9.36
C LEU A 78 1.27 -3.40 -8.22
N ASP A 79 2.53 -3.00 -8.40
CA ASP A 79 3.58 -3.16 -7.40
C ASP A 79 3.92 -1.78 -6.84
N GLU A 80 3.76 -1.61 -5.53
CA GLU A 80 3.83 -0.31 -4.87
C GLU A 80 4.75 -0.36 -3.65
N VAL A 81 5.64 0.63 -3.58
CA VAL A 81 6.38 0.94 -2.36
C VAL A 81 6.01 2.34 -1.88
N TYR A 82 5.78 2.47 -0.57
CA TYR A 82 5.30 3.69 0.06
C TYR A 82 6.03 3.91 1.40
N PHE A 83 6.56 5.11 1.57
CA PHE A 83 7.18 5.57 2.81
C PHE A 83 6.49 6.81 3.34
N PHE A 84 6.28 6.83 4.65
CA PHE A 84 5.78 7.97 5.38
C PHE A 84 6.63 8.21 6.61
N GLY A 85 7.09 9.44 6.77
CA GLY A 85 7.89 9.87 7.91
C GLY A 85 7.36 11.19 8.45
N VAL A 86 7.35 11.31 9.78
CA VAL A 86 6.97 12.54 10.49
C VAL A 86 8.00 12.83 11.58
N ASN A 87 8.17 14.09 11.93
CA ASN A 87 8.96 14.48 13.11
C ASN A 87 8.09 15.21 14.16
N SER A 88 8.71 15.54 15.30
CA SER A 88 8.04 16.23 16.41
C SER A 88 7.55 17.64 16.08
N LYS A 89 8.02 18.24 14.98
CA LYS A 89 7.61 19.56 14.50
C LYS A 89 6.49 19.49 13.46
N SER A 90 5.85 18.34 13.29
CA SER A 90 4.81 18.11 12.28
C SER A 90 5.29 18.30 10.83
N GLU A 91 6.60 18.26 10.61
CA GLU A 91 7.17 18.12 9.27
C GLU A 91 6.94 16.68 8.85
N CYS A 92 6.56 16.49 7.59
CA CYS A 92 6.31 15.16 7.08
C CYS A 92 6.84 14.99 5.66
N ILE A 93 7.28 13.77 5.38
CA ILE A 93 7.65 13.34 4.06
C ILE A 93 6.85 12.09 3.72
N LEU A 94 6.33 12.08 2.51
CA LEU A 94 5.66 10.95 1.92
C LEU A 94 6.31 10.70 0.56
N MET A 95 6.72 9.47 0.31
CA MET A 95 7.31 9.08 -0.96
C MET A 95 6.67 7.78 -1.42
N ARG A 96 6.42 7.67 -2.73
CA ARG A 96 5.77 6.52 -3.33
C ARG A 96 6.38 6.24 -4.70
N ILE A 97 6.57 4.97 -5.02
CA ILE A 97 6.78 4.51 -6.40
C ILE A 97 5.77 3.38 -6.67
N ILE A 98 5.05 3.50 -7.77
CA ILE A 98 4.18 2.44 -8.29
C ILE A 98 4.79 1.97 -9.61
N ARG A 99 4.99 0.67 -9.76
CA ARG A 99 5.28 0.02 -11.04
C ARG A 99 3.98 -0.46 -11.66
N ILE A 100 3.82 -0.16 -12.94
CA ILE A 100 2.65 -0.45 -13.75
C ILE A 100 3.12 -1.31 -14.94
N TYR A 101 2.19 -2.06 -15.54
CA TYR A 101 2.42 -2.78 -16.79
C TYR A 101 3.08 -1.90 -17.87
N ASN A 102 3.80 -2.53 -18.80
CA ASN A 102 4.45 -1.91 -19.96
C ASN A 102 5.60 -0.95 -19.60
N LYS A 103 6.40 -1.30 -18.59
CA LYS A 103 7.58 -0.53 -18.18
C LYS A 103 7.24 0.92 -17.83
N MET A 104 6.09 1.11 -17.19
CA MET A 104 5.64 2.40 -16.69
C MET A 104 5.78 2.44 -15.16
N ALA A 105 6.01 3.63 -14.62
CA ALA A 105 5.98 3.85 -13.18
C ALA A 105 5.54 5.27 -12.84
N ASP A 106 4.85 5.43 -11.72
CA ASP A 106 4.47 6.73 -11.14
C ASP A 106 5.24 6.92 -9.83
N ALA A 107 6.07 7.97 -9.77
CA ALA A 107 6.78 8.40 -8.58
C ALA A 107 6.15 9.66 -8.02
N TRP A 108 5.92 9.66 -6.70
CA TRP A 108 5.36 10.79 -5.98
C TRP A 108 6.22 11.12 -4.75
N ILE A 109 6.47 12.41 -4.55
CA ILE A 109 7.06 12.95 -3.32
C ILE A 109 6.16 14.06 -2.82
N TYR A 110 5.86 14.04 -1.54
CA TYR A 110 5.23 15.13 -0.81
C TYR A 110 6.06 15.44 0.43
N LEU A 111 6.41 16.71 0.60
CA LEU A 111 7.19 17.21 1.72
C LEU A 111 6.50 18.41 2.33
N LYS A 112 6.23 18.36 3.62
CA LYS A 112 5.69 19.47 4.41
C LYS A 112 6.73 19.91 5.42
N LEU A 113 7.07 21.20 5.41
CA LEU A 113 7.99 21.81 6.37
C LEU A 113 7.25 22.46 7.54
N ALA A 114 7.98 22.78 8.62
CA ALA A 114 7.40 23.32 9.84
C ALA A 114 6.78 24.71 9.64
N ASN A 115 7.25 25.46 8.64
CA ASN A 115 6.69 26.75 8.24
C ASN A 115 5.37 26.64 7.43
N GLY A 116 4.83 25.43 7.29
CA GLY A 116 3.60 25.15 6.55
C GLY A 116 3.77 25.07 5.03
N LYS A 117 4.96 25.34 4.48
CA LYS A 117 5.21 25.19 3.04
C LYS A 117 5.21 23.70 2.68
N THR A 118 4.54 23.42 1.57
CA THR A 118 4.45 22.08 1.01
C THR A 118 5.14 22.04 -0.34
N TYR A 119 5.86 20.96 -0.61
CA TYR A 119 6.55 20.71 -1.85
C TYR A 119 6.12 19.37 -2.40
N ASN A 120 5.94 19.29 -3.71
CA ASN A 120 5.53 18.06 -4.36
C ASN A 120 6.36 17.77 -5.62
N LEU A 121 6.33 16.50 -6.00
CA LEU A 121 6.81 15.99 -7.27
C LEU A 121 5.87 14.88 -7.70
N ARG A 122 5.49 14.89 -8.97
CA ARG A 122 4.86 13.75 -9.64
C ARG A 122 5.62 13.51 -10.94
N GLU A 123 6.16 12.31 -11.10
CA GLU A 123 6.92 11.89 -12.26
C GLU A 123 6.35 10.57 -12.77
N THR A 124 5.94 10.54 -14.04
CA THR A 124 5.40 9.34 -14.69
C THR A 124 6.33 8.80 -15.78
N ILE A 125 7.46 9.47 -16.01
CA ILE A 125 8.40 9.19 -17.08
C ILE A 125 9.75 8.80 -16.45
N GLY A 126 10.43 7.84 -17.08
CA GLY A 126 11.76 7.42 -16.65
C GLY A 126 11.75 6.19 -15.76
N TYR A 127 10.88 5.22 -16.06
CA TYR A 127 11.04 3.87 -15.52
C TYR A 127 12.46 3.37 -15.80
N GLN A 128 13.10 2.86 -14.75
CA GLN A 128 14.39 2.20 -14.86
C GLN A 128 14.22 0.78 -14.33
N GLU A 129 14.59 -0.18 -15.16
CA GLU A 129 14.54 -1.59 -14.80
C GLU A 129 15.71 -1.91 -13.86
N SER A 130 15.39 -2.53 -12.71
CA SER A 130 16.38 -2.92 -11.72
C SER A 130 17.12 -4.18 -12.19
N SER A 131 18.44 -4.08 -12.35
CA SER A 131 19.29 -5.22 -12.70
C SER A 131 19.49 -6.19 -11.52
N ASP A 132 19.30 -5.72 -10.29
CA ASP A 132 19.53 -6.46 -9.06
C ASP A 132 18.26 -7.08 -8.46
N GLY A 133 17.08 -6.74 -8.98
CA GLY A 133 15.79 -7.21 -8.48
C GLY A 133 15.44 -6.65 -7.09
N LYS A 134 16.00 -5.50 -6.71
CA LYS A 134 15.80 -4.89 -5.38
C LYS A 134 15.35 -3.43 -5.41
N THR A 135 15.31 -2.85 -6.60
CA THR A 135 15.20 -1.41 -6.78
C THR A 135 13.89 -1.03 -7.44
N PHE A 136 13.21 -0.06 -6.84
CA PHE A 136 12.10 0.67 -7.43
C PHE A 136 12.63 2.01 -7.93
N SER A 137 12.40 2.33 -9.20
CA SER A 137 12.96 3.53 -9.80
C SER A 137 12.02 4.15 -10.83
N CYS A 138 11.81 5.45 -10.69
CA CYS A 138 11.11 6.27 -11.68
C CYS A 138 11.64 7.71 -11.65
N GLY A 139 12.09 8.17 -12.81
CA GLY A 139 12.65 9.50 -13.02
C GLY A 139 13.89 9.74 -12.14
N LYS A 140 13.74 10.66 -11.18
CA LYS A 140 14.82 11.10 -10.27
C LYS A 140 14.74 10.46 -8.88
N LEU A 141 13.76 9.60 -8.65
CA LEU A 141 13.52 8.93 -7.37
C LEU A 141 13.84 7.44 -7.50
N GLN A 142 14.67 6.95 -6.59
CA GLN A 142 15.04 5.54 -6.49
C GLN A 142 14.91 5.08 -5.05
N MET A 143 14.35 3.89 -4.85
CA MET A 143 14.19 3.25 -3.55
C MET A 143 14.69 1.81 -3.67
N HIS A 144 15.65 1.42 -2.83
CA HIS A 144 16.15 0.05 -2.80
C HIS A 144 16.25 -0.43 -1.37
N TYR A 145 15.78 -1.65 -1.12
CA TYR A 145 16.00 -2.28 0.16
C TYR A 145 17.44 -2.79 0.24
N LEU A 146 18.09 -2.52 1.37
CA LEU A 146 19.40 -3.05 1.71
C LEU A 146 19.26 -4.36 2.50
N LEU A 147 18.27 -4.39 3.39
CA LEU A 147 17.86 -5.55 4.17
C LEU A 147 16.32 -5.57 4.16
N PRO A 148 15.69 -6.63 3.64
CA PRO A 148 14.25 -6.75 3.62
C PRO A 148 13.62 -6.41 4.97
N MET A 149 12.54 -5.62 4.95
CA MET A 149 11.70 -5.18 6.09
C MET A 149 12.44 -4.45 7.22
N ARG A 150 13.70 -4.08 7.00
CA ARG A 150 14.57 -3.54 8.05
C ARG A 150 15.27 -2.26 7.63
N ARG A 151 15.79 -2.22 6.40
CA ARG A 151 16.62 -1.11 5.97
C ARG A 151 16.43 -0.83 4.49
N TRP A 152 16.01 0.40 4.22
CA TRP A 152 15.86 0.95 2.89
C TRP A 152 16.81 2.12 2.70
N ARG A 153 17.25 2.32 1.46
CA ARG A 153 17.93 3.54 1.02
C ARG A 153 17.10 4.19 -0.06
N ILE A 154 16.83 5.47 0.16
CA ILE A 154 16.04 6.30 -0.74
C ILE A 154 16.98 7.37 -1.29
N PHE A 155 17.00 7.50 -2.61
CA PHE A 155 17.80 8.47 -3.33
C PHE A 155 16.89 9.35 -4.17
N TYR A 156 17.07 10.67 -4.06
CA TYR A 156 16.38 11.65 -4.87
C TYR A 156 17.37 12.68 -5.39
N CYS A 157 17.42 12.87 -6.71
CA CYS A 157 18.28 13.84 -7.37
C CYS A 157 17.47 14.82 -8.22
N GLY A 158 16.81 15.78 -7.57
CA GLY A 158 15.96 16.73 -8.26
C GLY A 158 15.54 17.92 -7.41
N MET A 159 14.69 18.76 -8.01
CA MET A 159 14.06 19.91 -7.35
C MET A 159 12.57 19.63 -7.19
N LEU A 160 12.05 19.82 -5.98
CA LEU A 160 10.62 19.74 -5.71
C LEU A 160 9.94 21.08 -6.03
N LYS A 161 8.71 21.03 -6.53
CA LYS A 161 7.92 22.23 -6.81
C LYS A 161 7.22 22.67 -5.53
N LEU A 162 7.22 23.99 -5.25
CA LEU A 162 6.40 24.54 -4.18
C LEU A 162 4.93 24.37 -4.56
N ALA A 163 4.15 23.68 -3.73
CA ALA A 163 2.72 23.58 -3.93
C ALA A 163 2.06 24.88 -3.46
N THR A 164 1.73 25.75 -4.40
CA THR A 164 0.94 26.96 -4.16
C THR A 164 -0.53 26.59 -4.05
N SER A 165 -1.00 26.45 -2.80
CA SER A 165 -2.39 26.10 -2.40
C SER A 165 -2.86 24.69 -2.79
N PHE A 166 -3.94 24.24 -2.12
CA PHE A 166 -4.53 22.89 -2.11
C PHE A 166 -4.78 22.29 -3.51
N GLU A 167 -3.74 21.84 -4.22
CA GLU A 167 -3.91 20.81 -5.24
C GLU A 167 -4.07 19.49 -4.51
N THR A 168 -5.36 19.20 -4.33
CA THR A 168 -5.98 18.15 -3.57
C THR A 168 -5.42 16.78 -3.92
N PHE A 169 -5.25 15.96 -2.87
CA PHE A 169 -5.03 14.51 -2.83
C PHE A 169 -6.08 13.67 -3.62
N ASN A 170 -6.89 14.28 -4.50
CA ASN A 170 -8.12 13.73 -5.08
C ASN A 170 -8.05 13.34 -6.56
N ASN A 171 -6.93 13.47 -7.28
CA ASN A 171 -6.84 12.90 -8.62
C ASN A 171 -6.41 11.43 -8.59
N ARG A 172 -7.27 10.59 -8.00
CA ARG A 172 -7.41 9.17 -8.34
C ARG A 172 -8.72 9.04 -9.11
N ASN A 173 -8.68 9.23 -10.42
CA ASN A 173 -9.69 8.77 -11.39
C ASN A 173 -9.20 9.14 -12.79
N THR A 174 -8.44 8.23 -13.39
CA THR A 174 -8.49 7.78 -14.80
C THR A 174 -7.37 6.76 -14.98
#